data_AF-A0A6M4P9I7-F1
#
_entry.id   AF-A0A6M4P9I7-F1
#
_cell.length_a   1.000
_cell.length_b   1.000
_cell.length_c   1.000
_cell.angle_alpha   90.00
_cell.angle_beta   90.00
_cell.angle_gamma   90.00
#
_symmetry.space_group_name_H-M   'P 1'
#
loop_
_entity.id
_entity.type
_entity.pdbx_description
1 polymer ?
#
loop_
_entity_poly.entity_id
_entity_poly.type
_entity_poly.pdbx_seq_one_letter_code
_entity_poly.pdbx_strand_id
1 'polypeptide(L)'
;MKIISNPVQVIKASDEQKKLFEAPFEVTHDPKVNFEKPKLTLDQEKSIPDLIDNIKLNNIDKYFLLFDAFVPEKGNISYFIDDKGYINRQFSGEQTENAKKFVNFEDVNFNMKKTELNQENFDYLKKSLKYLGFGENLNSALEVKLKSGSDKFTLGATAAFDTPKEKDTLNYELRFTKSSTSDKYFLNNYQATLEKAGINEKQEETISRVFTLNKGNDITAKEAYNLLSGRSIQKRAEVSDKINLSPTGEPTKRKEEVWMKLDFEKKNDHGEFAFKTFYKGYGFDLKNALEKLPIKELNDPEKLLRLVSSLNRGNLQSVTIDKNGSEEKAFIAANPEYKNLSVYDKDLKPIFDRQQENRSQTRGR
;
A
#
# COMPACT_ATOMS: atom_id res chain seq x y z
N MET A 1 1.79 -8.84 -9.80
CA MET A 1 1.26 -7.78 -8.92
C MET A 1 0.36 -6.89 -9.74
N LYS A 2 -0.94 -6.91 -9.46
CA LYS A 2 -1.92 -5.96 -9.98
C LYS A 2 -2.33 -5.08 -8.81
N ILE A 3 -2.19 -3.76 -8.95
CA ILE A 3 -2.75 -2.80 -7.98
C ILE A 3 -4.17 -2.50 -8.42
N ILE A 4 -5.11 -2.54 -7.49
CA ILE A 4 -6.50 -2.19 -7.72
C ILE A 4 -6.80 -0.95 -6.86
N SER A 5 -7.48 0.04 -7.43
CA SER A 5 -7.98 1.17 -6.66
C SER A 5 -8.95 0.67 -5.61
N ASN A 6 -8.90 1.26 -4.41
CA ASN A 6 -9.94 0.95 -3.45
C ASN A 6 -11.27 1.55 -3.92
N PRO A 7 -12.39 0.91 -3.55
CA PRO A 7 -13.73 1.41 -3.79
C PRO A 7 -13.94 2.84 -3.30
N VAL A 8 -15.02 3.47 -3.75
CA VAL A 8 -15.41 4.80 -3.25
C VAL A 8 -15.67 4.68 -1.76
N GLN A 9 -14.87 5.41 -0.99
CA GLN A 9 -15.00 5.51 0.46
C GLN A 9 -15.54 6.87 0.85
N VAL A 10 -16.49 6.88 1.79
CA VAL A 10 -17.10 8.10 2.33
C VAL A 10 -16.69 8.33 3.77
N ILE A 11 -16.94 9.54 4.28
CA ILE A 11 -16.84 9.82 5.71
C ILE A 11 -18.07 9.18 6.37
N LYS A 12 -17.84 8.19 7.22
CA LYS A 12 -18.89 7.44 7.91
C LYS A 12 -19.71 8.32 8.86
N ALA A 13 -20.94 7.86 9.15
CA ALA A 13 -21.68 8.32 10.32
C ALA A 13 -20.90 8.01 11.62
N SER A 14 -20.86 8.97 12.54
CA SER A 14 -20.34 8.74 13.89
C SER A 14 -21.27 7.82 14.68
N ASP A 15 -20.75 7.19 15.74
CA ASP A 15 -21.55 6.34 16.62
C ASP A 15 -22.73 7.11 17.25
N GLU A 16 -22.55 8.40 17.52
CA GLU A 16 -23.63 9.29 17.97
C GLU A 16 -24.71 9.48 16.91
N GLN A 17 -24.31 9.74 15.65
CA GLN A 17 -25.28 9.89 14.56
C GLN A 17 -26.04 8.58 14.29
N LYS A 18 -25.38 7.42 14.42
CA LYS A 18 -26.02 6.11 14.29
C LYS A 18 -27.06 5.86 15.39
N LYS A 19 -26.71 6.13 16.65
CA LYS A 19 -27.65 6.04 17.77
C LYS A 19 -28.88 6.92 17.58
N LEU A 20 -28.70 8.15 17.09
CA LEU A 20 -29.82 9.05 16.79
C LEU A 20 -30.70 8.53 15.65
N PHE A 21 -30.12 7.87 14.64
CA PHE A 21 -30.88 7.25 13.56
C PHE A 21 -31.66 6.01 14.03
N GLU A 22 -31.07 5.19 14.90
CA GLU A 22 -31.64 3.94 15.39
C GLU A 22 -32.69 4.12 16.50
N ALA A 23 -32.59 5.21 17.29
CA ALA A 23 -33.46 5.48 18.44
C ALA A 23 -34.98 5.34 18.17
N PRO A 24 -35.55 5.77 17.02
CA PRO A 24 -36.96 5.58 16.73
C PRO A 24 -37.39 4.10 16.55
N PHE A 25 -36.46 3.20 16.23
CA PHE A 25 -36.73 1.79 15.98
C PHE A 25 -36.57 0.90 17.23
N GLU A 26 -35.85 1.38 18.24
CA GLU A 26 -35.64 0.66 19.50
C GLU A 26 -36.78 0.86 20.52
N VAL A 27 -37.53 1.97 20.41
CA VAL A 27 -38.58 2.30 21.37
C VAL A 27 -39.92 1.68 20.92
N THR A 28 -40.46 0.80 21.76
CA THR A 28 -41.83 0.30 21.59
C THR A 28 -42.84 1.41 21.92
N HIS A 29 -43.31 2.12 20.89
CA HIS A 29 -44.60 2.82 20.84
C HIS A 29 -44.88 3.91 21.91
N ASP A 30 -44.01 4.92 22.09
CA ASP A 30 -44.48 6.21 22.61
C ASP A 30 -44.57 7.26 21.47
N PRO A 31 -45.78 7.49 20.90
CA PRO A 31 -45.97 8.41 19.78
C PRO A 31 -45.76 9.90 20.13
N LYS A 32 -45.40 10.24 21.38
CA LYS A 32 -45.15 11.62 21.83
C LYS A 32 -43.67 12.02 21.88
N VAL A 33 -42.73 11.10 21.62
CA VAL A 33 -41.30 11.41 21.65
C VAL A 33 -40.85 11.92 20.28
N ASN A 34 -40.45 13.20 20.22
CA ASN A 34 -39.86 13.78 19.01
C ASN A 34 -38.36 13.45 18.97
N PHE A 35 -37.97 12.51 18.11
CA PHE A 35 -36.57 12.15 17.91
C PHE A 35 -35.87 13.15 16.98
N GLU A 36 -34.77 13.72 17.44
CA GLU A 36 -33.91 14.55 16.57
C GLU A 36 -33.24 13.66 15.53
N LYS A 37 -33.50 13.93 14.25
CA LYS A 37 -32.83 13.20 13.16
C LYS A 37 -31.37 13.66 13.05
N PRO A 38 -30.40 12.74 12.90
CA PRO A 38 -29.02 13.14 12.65
C PRO A 38 -28.95 13.95 11.35
N LYS A 39 -28.01 14.89 11.27
CA LYS A 39 -27.72 15.65 10.06
C LYS A 39 -26.37 15.23 9.50
N LEU A 40 -26.21 15.29 8.18
CA LEU A 40 -24.92 15.10 7.55
C LEU A 40 -24.05 16.33 7.82
N THR A 41 -22.78 16.12 8.13
CA THR A 41 -21.80 17.20 8.12
C THR A 41 -21.48 17.61 6.69
N LEU A 42 -20.96 18.83 6.50
CA LEU A 42 -20.54 19.30 5.18
C LEU A 42 -19.50 18.37 4.53
N ASP A 43 -18.61 17.79 5.33
CA ASP A 43 -17.59 16.86 4.83
C ASP A 43 -18.21 15.50 4.46
N GLN A 44 -19.20 15.02 5.21
CA GLN A 44 -19.98 13.83 4.85
C GLN A 44 -20.72 14.05 3.53
N GLU A 45 -21.45 15.17 3.37
CA GLU A 45 -22.17 15.50 2.13
C GLU A 45 -21.24 15.56 0.91
N LYS A 46 -20.04 16.12 1.06
CA LYS A 46 -19.01 16.17 -0.01
C LYS A 46 -18.38 14.81 -0.29
N SER A 47 -18.30 13.94 0.71
CA SER A 47 -17.72 12.61 0.56
C SER A 47 -18.65 11.63 -0.15
N ILE A 48 -19.96 11.90 -0.15
CA ILE A 48 -20.99 11.08 -0.82
C ILE A 48 -21.19 11.60 -2.26
N PRO A 49 -21.09 10.72 -3.28
CA PRO A 49 -21.31 11.10 -4.67
C PRO A 49 -22.73 11.61 -4.92
N ASP A 50 -22.87 12.51 -5.89
CA ASP A 50 -24.16 13.03 -6.36
C ASP A 50 -24.78 12.14 -7.42
N LEU A 51 -23.99 11.23 -7.99
CA LEU A 51 -24.45 10.25 -8.94
C LEU A 51 -23.72 8.93 -8.71
N ILE A 52 -24.45 7.83 -8.70
CA ILE A 52 -23.94 6.46 -8.63
C ILE A 52 -24.62 5.65 -9.73
N ASP A 53 -23.85 4.97 -10.58
CA ASP A 53 -24.38 4.19 -11.72
C ASP A 53 -25.35 5.00 -12.61
N ASN A 54 -25.05 6.28 -12.84
CA ASN A 54 -25.91 7.25 -13.55
C ASN A 54 -27.23 7.63 -12.85
N ILE A 55 -27.42 7.21 -11.61
CA ILE A 55 -28.55 7.59 -10.76
C ILE A 55 -28.17 8.83 -9.97
N LYS A 56 -28.90 9.93 -10.13
CA LYS A 56 -28.67 11.16 -9.38
C LYS A 56 -29.25 11.05 -7.97
N LEU A 57 -28.41 11.25 -6.95
CA LEU A 57 -28.81 11.23 -5.54
C LEU A 57 -29.29 12.63 -5.13
N ASN A 58 -30.48 12.70 -4.55
CA ASN A 58 -30.97 13.86 -3.82
C ASN A 58 -30.50 13.81 -2.34
N ASN A 59 -30.83 14.83 -1.55
CA ASN A 59 -30.41 14.91 -0.15
C ASN A 59 -30.91 13.75 0.72
N ILE A 60 -32.11 13.23 0.44
CA ILE A 60 -32.72 12.09 1.13
C ILE A 60 -31.99 10.80 0.73
N ASP A 61 -31.65 10.64 -0.55
CA ASP A 61 -30.90 9.47 -1.03
C ASP A 61 -29.52 9.39 -0.37
N LYS A 62 -28.80 10.52 -0.31
CA LYS A 62 -27.50 10.61 0.39
C LYS A 62 -27.62 10.31 1.88
N TYR A 63 -28.72 10.76 2.50
CA TYR A 63 -29.01 10.49 3.89
C TYR A 63 -29.18 9.00 4.14
N PHE A 64 -30.04 8.33 3.38
CA PHE A 64 -30.26 6.89 3.52
C PHE A 64 -29.02 6.07 3.17
N LEU A 65 -28.26 6.48 2.15
CA LEU A 65 -27.00 5.80 1.83
C LEU A 65 -26.02 5.79 3.00
N LEU A 66 -25.93 6.88 3.77
CA LEU A 66 -25.01 7.01 4.89
C LEU A 66 -25.45 6.25 6.15
N PHE A 67 -26.75 6.20 6.42
CA PHE A 67 -27.30 5.67 7.67
C PHE A 67 -27.86 4.25 7.55
N ASP A 68 -28.24 3.82 6.37
CA ASP A 68 -28.85 2.51 6.11
C ASP A 68 -28.52 2.05 4.67
N ALA A 69 -29.53 1.98 3.80
CA ALA A 69 -29.37 1.67 2.38
C ALA A 69 -30.19 2.63 1.51
N PHE A 70 -29.60 3.07 0.41
CA PHE A 70 -30.29 3.75 -0.66
C PHE A 70 -30.81 2.73 -1.70
N VAL A 71 -32.11 2.71 -1.92
CA VAL A 71 -32.77 1.87 -2.92
C VAL A 71 -33.45 2.77 -3.96
N PRO A 72 -32.97 2.84 -5.20
CA PRO A 72 -33.60 3.62 -6.26
C PRO A 72 -35.01 3.09 -6.57
N GLU A 73 -35.95 4.00 -6.87
CA GLU A 73 -37.35 3.63 -7.19
C GLU A 73 -37.49 2.66 -8.38
N LYS A 74 -36.56 2.73 -9.33
CA LYS A 74 -36.49 1.86 -10.51
C LYS A 74 -35.16 1.14 -10.51
N GLY A 75 -35.08 0.02 -9.80
CA GLY A 75 -33.87 -0.78 -9.78
C GLY A 75 -34.01 -2.06 -9.01
N ASN A 76 -33.33 -3.09 -9.50
CA ASN A 76 -33.07 -4.32 -8.77
C ASN A 76 -31.74 -4.18 -8.01
N ILE A 77 -31.42 -2.99 -7.49
CA ILE A 77 -30.12 -2.67 -6.89
C ILE A 77 -30.35 -1.86 -5.62
N SER A 78 -29.62 -2.18 -4.55
CA SER A 78 -29.52 -1.36 -3.35
C SER A 78 -28.06 -0.94 -3.14
N TYR A 79 -27.85 0.23 -2.55
CA TYR A 79 -26.54 0.77 -2.23
C TYR A 79 -26.44 1.00 -0.73
N PHE A 80 -25.31 0.64 -0.11
CA PHE A 80 -25.11 0.80 1.33
C PHE A 80 -23.63 1.03 1.63
N ILE A 81 -23.32 1.52 2.82
CA ILE A 81 -21.96 1.77 3.28
C ILE A 81 -21.56 0.72 4.31
N ASP A 82 -20.41 0.07 4.10
CA ASP A 82 -19.91 -0.92 5.07
C ASP A 82 -19.23 -0.27 6.29
N ASP A 83 -18.81 -1.12 7.23
CA ASP A 83 -18.11 -0.73 8.46
C ASP A 83 -16.78 0.00 8.20
N LYS A 84 -16.16 -0.24 7.04
CA LYS A 84 -14.94 0.43 6.57
C LYS A 84 -15.23 1.73 5.79
N GLY A 85 -16.50 2.03 5.51
CA GLY A 85 -16.93 3.26 4.84
C GLY A 85 -16.98 3.15 3.32
N TYR A 86 -16.85 1.95 2.75
CA TYR A 86 -16.94 1.75 1.31
C TYR A 86 -18.40 1.67 0.86
N ILE A 87 -18.69 2.29 -0.27
CA ILE A 87 -19.96 2.16 -0.94
C ILE A 87 -20.01 0.79 -1.64
N ASN A 88 -21.03 0.02 -1.31
CA ASN A 88 -21.34 -1.27 -1.89
C ASN A 88 -22.67 -1.19 -2.63
N ARG A 89 -22.85 -2.04 -3.64
CA ARG A 89 -24.11 -2.30 -4.32
C ARG A 89 -24.47 -3.78 -4.26
N GLN A 90 -25.75 -4.09 -4.14
CA GLN A 90 -26.28 -5.45 -4.13
C GLN A 90 -27.50 -5.57 -5.05
N PHE A 91 -27.54 -6.61 -5.87
CA PHE A 91 -28.62 -6.86 -6.82
C PHE A 91 -29.73 -7.73 -6.19
N SER A 92 -31.00 -7.33 -6.33
CA SER A 92 -32.16 -8.06 -5.81
C SER A 92 -32.36 -9.36 -6.60
N GLY A 93 -31.94 -10.48 -6.00
CA GLY A 93 -31.97 -11.80 -6.61
C GLY A 93 -30.79 -12.68 -6.19
N GLU A 94 -29.71 -12.07 -5.72
CA GLU A 94 -28.52 -12.76 -5.21
C GLU A 94 -28.43 -12.54 -3.69
N GLN A 95 -28.91 -13.52 -2.91
CA GLN A 95 -29.01 -13.47 -1.44
C GLN A 95 -27.67 -13.76 -0.72
N THR A 96 -26.59 -14.05 -1.45
CA THR A 96 -25.29 -14.41 -0.87
C THR A 96 -24.40 -13.20 -0.69
N GLU A 97 -23.50 -13.20 0.31
CA GLU A 97 -22.47 -12.15 0.47
C GLU A 97 -21.64 -11.89 -0.80
N ASN A 98 -21.46 -12.91 -1.64
CA ASN A 98 -20.77 -12.82 -2.94
C ASN A 98 -21.47 -11.91 -3.98
N ALA A 99 -22.72 -11.49 -3.72
CA ALA A 99 -23.49 -10.57 -4.55
C ALA A 99 -23.12 -9.09 -4.36
N LYS A 100 -22.51 -8.78 -3.20
CA LYS A 100 -22.09 -7.43 -2.85
C LYS A 100 -20.91 -7.05 -3.73
N LYS A 101 -21.05 -5.96 -4.48
CA LYS A 101 -19.97 -5.42 -5.31
C LYS A 101 -19.66 -4.01 -4.84
N PHE A 102 -18.38 -3.71 -4.75
CA PHE A 102 -17.94 -2.35 -4.53
C PHE A 102 -18.34 -1.42 -5.67
N VAL A 103 -18.70 -0.19 -5.32
CA VAL A 103 -18.87 0.92 -6.26
C VAL A 103 -17.50 1.55 -6.48
N ASN A 104 -17.08 1.64 -7.74
CA ASN A 104 -15.78 2.19 -8.11
C ASN A 104 -15.88 3.68 -8.48
N PHE A 105 -14.74 4.35 -8.52
CA PHE A 105 -14.69 5.78 -8.88
C PHE A 105 -15.15 6.08 -10.32
N GLU A 106 -15.16 5.07 -11.19
CA GLU A 106 -15.67 5.16 -12.57
C GLU A 106 -17.21 5.17 -12.63
N ASP A 107 -17.85 4.65 -11.58
CA ASP A 107 -19.30 4.48 -11.50
C ASP A 107 -19.99 5.71 -10.86
N VAL A 108 -19.23 6.73 -10.44
CA VAL A 108 -19.77 7.84 -9.64
C VAL A 108 -19.42 9.21 -10.19
N ASN A 109 -20.23 10.22 -9.83
CA ASN A 109 -19.91 11.63 -10.05
C ASN A 109 -20.23 12.46 -8.80
N PHE A 110 -19.45 13.51 -8.58
CA PHE A 110 -19.61 14.44 -7.47
C PHE A 110 -19.94 15.82 -8.05
N ASN A 111 -21.00 16.45 -7.55
CA ASN A 111 -21.43 17.82 -7.84
C ASN A 111 -20.50 18.78 -7.08
N MET A 112 -19.30 18.91 -7.60
CA MET A 112 -18.25 19.73 -7.03
C MET A 112 -18.41 21.15 -7.57
N LYS A 113 -18.13 22.18 -6.75
CA LYS A 113 -17.77 23.49 -7.32
C LYS A 113 -16.66 23.21 -8.33
N LYS A 114 -16.88 23.53 -9.60
CA LYS A 114 -15.87 23.38 -10.67
C LYS A 114 -14.65 24.23 -10.32
N THR A 115 -13.77 23.73 -9.47
CA THR A 115 -12.37 24.11 -9.51
C THR A 115 -11.84 23.56 -10.82
N GLU A 116 -11.36 24.45 -11.66
CA GLU A 116 -10.69 24.08 -12.90
C GLU A 116 -9.51 23.16 -12.55
N LEU A 117 -9.50 21.97 -13.15
CA LEU A 117 -8.45 20.99 -12.89
C LEU A 117 -7.13 21.55 -13.44
N ASN A 118 -6.12 21.68 -12.59
CA ASN A 118 -4.77 21.95 -13.07
C ASN A 118 -4.26 20.72 -13.84
N GLN A 119 -4.39 20.74 -15.16
CA GLN A 119 -4.09 19.61 -16.04
C GLN A 119 -2.61 19.20 -15.97
N GLU A 120 -1.69 20.16 -15.87
CA GLU A 120 -0.26 19.90 -15.72
C GLU A 120 0.03 19.13 -14.42
N ASN A 121 -0.58 19.56 -13.32
CA ASN A 121 -0.42 18.89 -12.03
C ASN A 121 -1.07 17.50 -12.02
N PHE A 122 -2.23 17.33 -12.65
CA PHE A 122 -2.86 16.02 -12.80
C PHE A 122 -1.97 15.06 -13.60
N ASP A 123 -1.42 15.49 -14.74
CA ASP A 123 -0.52 14.68 -15.55
C ASP A 123 0.79 14.34 -14.83
N TYR A 124 1.32 15.27 -14.03
CA TYR A 124 2.46 15.02 -13.15
C TYR A 124 2.14 13.92 -12.13
N LEU A 125 1.02 14.04 -11.41
CA LEU A 125 0.62 13.08 -10.38
C LEU A 125 0.34 11.68 -10.96
N LYS A 126 -0.28 11.58 -12.15
CA LYS A 126 -0.43 10.29 -12.86
C LYS A 126 0.92 9.64 -13.14
N LYS A 127 1.89 10.42 -13.64
CA LYS A 127 3.26 9.91 -13.88
C LYS A 127 3.92 9.48 -12.56
N SER A 128 3.78 10.26 -11.50
CA SER A 128 4.30 9.89 -10.16
C SER A 128 3.73 8.57 -9.67
N LEU A 129 2.41 8.37 -9.74
CA LEU A 129 1.76 7.11 -9.36
C LEU A 129 2.27 5.94 -10.19
N LYS A 130 2.43 6.12 -11.52
CA LYS A 130 2.99 5.11 -12.41
C LYS A 130 4.42 4.73 -12.03
N TYR A 131 5.31 5.70 -11.80
CA TYR A 131 6.71 5.44 -11.43
C TYR A 131 6.86 4.84 -10.03
N LEU A 132 5.94 5.15 -9.11
CA LEU A 132 5.89 4.52 -7.79
C LEU A 132 5.32 3.10 -7.82
N GLY A 133 4.86 2.62 -8.98
CA GLY A 133 4.37 1.26 -9.16
C GLY A 133 2.87 1.08 -8.88
N PHE A 134 2.10 2.17 -8.76
CA PHE A 134 0.64 2.11 -8.62
C PHE A 134 -0.11 1.97 -9.95
N GLY A 135 0.60 2.13 -11.07
CA GLY A 135 0.00 2.03 -12.40
C GLY A 135 -0.95 3.19 -12.70
N GLU A 136 -2.04 2.90 -13.42
CA GLU A 136 -2.98 3.91 -13.92
C GLU A 136 -4.39 3.77 -13.32
N ASN A 137 -4.64 2.74 -12.52
CA ASN A 137 -5.98 2.42 -11.97
C ASN A 137 -6.47 3.45 -10.94
N LEU A 138 -5.58 4.29 -10.41
CA LEU A 138 -5.93 5.37 -9.49
C LEU A 138 -6.26 6.69 -10.20
N ASN A 139 -6.11 6.77 -11.53
CA ASN A 139 -6.22 8.04 -12.27
C ASN A 139 -7.62 8.66 -12.18
N SER A 140 -8.68 7.85 -12.33
CA SER A 140 -10.08 8.32 -12.21
C SER A 140 -10.37 8.83 -10.80
N ALA A 141 -9.98 8.05 -9.77
CA ALA A 141 -10.14 8.44 -8.38
C ALA A 141 -9.38 9.73 -8.03
N LEU A 142 -8.15 9.85 -8.54
CA LEU A 142 -7.34 11.05 -8.40
C LEU A 142 -8.02 12.27 -9.03
N GLU A 143 -8.51 12.15 -10.26
CA GLU A 143 -9.18 13.25 -10.97
C GLU A 143 -10.39 13.76 -10.19
N VAL A 144 -11.23 12.84 -9.71
CA VAL A 144 -12.39 13.16 -8.86
C VAL A 144 -11.95 13.90 -7.60
N LYS A 145 -10.94 13.40 -6.87
CA LYS A 145 -10.47 14.05 -5.65
C LYS A 145 -9.83 15.43 -5.91
N LEU A 146 -9.09 15.61 -6.99
CA LEU A 146 -8.53 16.91 -7.37
C LEU A 146 -9.63 17.93 -7.70
N LYS A 147 -10.65 17.51 -8.46
CA LYS A 147 -11.81 18.35 -8.80
C LYS A 147 -12.67 18.72 -7.59
N SER A 148 -12.60 17.94 -6.50
CA SER A 148 -13.33 18.25 -5.25
C SER A 148 -12.85 19.52 -4.56
N GLY A 149 -11.61 19.93 -4.82
CA GLY A 149 -11.02 21.12 -4.22
C GLY A 149 -10.62 20.97 -2.75
N SER A 150 -10.72 19.77 -2.16
CA SER A 150 -10.38 19.51 -0.76
C SER A 150 -8.89 19.71 -0.50
N ASP A 151 -8.51 20.47 0.53
CA ASP A 151 -7.10 20.77 0.81
C ASP A 151 -6.26 19.53 1.16
N LYS A 152 -6.90 18.46 1.65
CA LYS A 152 -6.27 17.17 1.93
C LYS A 152 -7.21 16.05 1.51
N PHE A 153 -6.65 14.98 0.97
CA PHE A 153 -7.39 13.75 0.69
C PHE A 153 -6.46 12.54 0.65
N THR A 154 -7.06 11.35 0.67
CA THR A 154 -6.35 10.08 0.48
C THR A 154 -6.91 9.32 -0.71
N LEU A 155 -6.07 8.46 -1.29
CA LEU A 155 -6.49 7.40 -2.21
C LEU A 155 -6.06 6.05 -1.64
N GLY A 156 -7.01 5.14 -1.52
CA GLY A 156 -6.71 3.75 -1.15
C GLY A 156 -6.34 2.92 -2.38
N ALA A 157 -5.42 1.97 -2.21
CA ALA A 157 -5.13 0.95 -3.21
C ALA A 157 -4.81 -0.39 -2.54
N THR A 158 -5.07 -1.49 -3.22
CA THR A 158 -4.76 -2.84 -2.72
C THR A 158 -3.98 -3.62 -3.77
N ALA A 159 -2.99 -4.41 -3.35
CA ALA A 159 -2.29 -5.32 -4.22
C ALA A 159 -2.16 -6.71 -3.58
N ALA A 160 -2.45 -7.74 -4.37
CA ALA A 160 -2.15 -9.12 -4.02
C ALA A 160 -0.77 -9.54 -4.53
N PHE A 161 -0.04 -10.27 -3.69
CA PHE A 161 1.27 -10.84 -3.99
C PHE A 161 1.23 -12.35 -3.84
N ASP A 162 1.39 -13.05 -4.96
CA ASP A 162 1.55 -14.49 -4.94
C ASP A 162 2.90 -14.84 -4.29
N THR A 163 2.84 -15.64 -3.23
CA THR A 163 3.98 -16.41 -2.74
C THR A 163 3.86 -17.85 -3.26
N PRO A 164 4.93 -18.66 -3.20
CA PRO A 164 4.84 -20.08 -3.54
C PRO A 164 3.76 -20.89 -2.81
N LYS A 165 3.25 -20.41 -1.66
CA LYS A 165 2.26 -21.12 -0.85
C LYS A 165 0.90 -20.44 -0.83
N GLU A 166 0.90 -19.14 -0.64
CA GLU A 166 -0.30 -18.35 -0.32
C GLU A 166 -0.26 -16.96 -0.98
N LYS A 167 -1.31 -16.16 -0.78
CA LYS A 167 -1.41 -14.80 -1.32
C LYS A 167 -1.39 -13.76 -0.21
N ASP A 168 -0.30 -13.01 -0.14
CA ASP A 168 -0.23 -11.85 0.75
C ASP A 168 -1.04 -10.70 0.16
N THR A 169 -1.65 -9.90 1.04
CA THR A 169 -2.38 -8.69 0.66
C THR A 169 -1.66 -7.48 1.22
N LEU A 170 -1.48 -6.46 0.40
CA LEU A 170 -0.88 -5.19 0.79
C LEU A 170 -1.85 -4.05 0.52
N ASN A 171 -2.26 -3.38 1.59
CA ASN A 171 -3.14 -2.23 1.56
C ASN A 171 -2.29 -0.95 1.58
N TYR A 172 -2.63 0.01 0.73
CA TYR A 172 -1.94 1.29 0.61
C TYR A 172 -2.91 2.44 0.84
N GLU A 173 -2.47 3.46 1.57
CA GLU A 173 -3.16 4.74 1.72
C GLU A 173 -2.23 5.86 1.27
N LEU A 174 -2.51 6.45 0.10
CA LEU A 174 -1.73 7.52 -0.50
C LEU A 174 -2.27 8.87 -0.04
N ARG A 175 -1.41 9.73 0.54
CA ARG A 175 -1.85 11.00 1.18
C ARG A 175 -1.45 12.21 0.35
N PHE A 176 -2.45 13.02 -0.01
CA PHE A 176 -2.31 14.20 -0.84
C PHE A 176 -2.67 15.47 -0.06
N THR A 177 -1.97 16.57 -0.36
CA THR A 177 -2.26 17.90 0.18
C THR A 177 -2.18 18.94 -0.94
N LYS A 178 -3.08 19.92 -0.93
CA LYS A 178 -3.07 21.10 -1.78
C LYS A 178 -2.04 22.11 -1.26
N SER A 179 -1.35 22.78 -2.17
CA SER A 179 -0.49 23.91 -1.86
C SER A 179 -1.29 25.04 -1.22
N SER A 180 -0.72 25.71 -0.21
CA SER A 180 -1.31 26.94 0.34
C SER A 180 -1.07 28.17 -0.53
N THR A 181 -0.14 28.10 -1.49
CA THR A 181 0.30 29.23 -2.33
C THR A 181 0.02 29.04 -3.81
N SER A 182 -0.52 27.89 -4.20
CA SER A 182 -0.88 27.59 -5.60
C SER A 182 -2.06 26.62 -5.65
N ASP A 183 -2.54 26.35 -6.86
CA ASP A 183 -3.59 25.36 -7.14
C ASP A 183 -3.08 23.91 -7.25
N LYS A 184 -1.77 23.69 -7.03
CA LYS A 184 -1.11 22.39 -7.18
C LYS A 184 -1.34 21.52 -5.95
N TYR A 185 -1.49 20.22 -6.20
CA TYR A 185 -1.51 19.16 -5.21
C TYR A 185 -0.20 18.37 -5.23
N PHE A 186 0.16 17.85 -4.05
CA PHE A 186 1.34 17.02 -3.84
C PHE A 186 0.95 15.69 -3.20
N LEU A 187 1.46 14.59 -3.76
CA LEU A 187 1.51 13.30 -3.06
C LEU A 187 2.69 13.34 -2.08
N ASN A 188 2.42 13.30 -0.78
CA ASN A 188 3.44 13.55 0.25
C ASN A 188 4.08 12.25 0.76
N ASN A 189 3.24 11.25 1.01
CA ASN A 189 3.63 9.96 1.54
C ASN A 189 2.54 8.93 1.21
N TYR A 190 2.85 7.67 1.45
CA TYR A 190 1.83 6.64 1.52
C TYR A 190 2.12 5.70 2.69
N GLN A 191 1.07 5.22 3.34
CA GLN A 191 1.16 4.11 4.28
C GLN A 191 0.99 2.80 3.52
N ALA A 192 1.76 1.78 3.85
CA ALA A 192 1.55 0.41 3.39
C ALA A 192 1.37 -0.52 4.60
N THR A 193 0.36 -1.39 4.55
CA THR A 193 -0.01 -2.33 5.61
C THR A 193 -0.08 -3.74 5.03
N LEU A 194 0.87 -4.59 5.43
CA LEU A 194 0.98 -5.98 4.97
C LEU A 194 0.14 -6.91 5.83
N GLU A 195 -0.75 -7.64 5.16
CA GLU A 195 -1.53 -8.75 5.68
C GLU A 195 -0.97 -10.03 5.07
N LYS A 196 -0.24 -10.80 5.88
CA LYS A 196 0.28 -12.11 5.44
C LYS A 196 -0.82 -13.14 5.47
N ALA A 197 -0.85 -14.00 4.47
CA ALA A 197 -1.74 -15.15 4.51
C ALA A 197 -1.30 -16.15 5.60
N GLY A 198 -2.26 -16.96 6.09
CA GLY A 198 -1.99 -18.06 7.03
C GLY A 198 -1.81 -17.65 8.49
N ILE A 199 -1.83 -16.35 8.82
CA ILE A 199 -1.87 -15.88 10.20
C ILE A 199 -3.34 -15.84 10.64
N ASN A 200 -3.73 -16.77 11.51
CA ASN A 200 -5.06 -16.78 12.14
C ASN A 200 -5.30 -15.45 12.90
N GLU A 201 -6.57 -15.03 12.98
CA GLU A 201 -7.08 -13.81 13.66
C GLU A 201 -6.57 -13.57 15.10
N LYS A 202 -5.84 -14.51 15.71
CA LYS A 202 -5.30 -14.46 17.07
C LYS A 202 -3.81 -14.12 17.18
N GLN A 203 -3.12 -13.90 16.06
CA GLN A 203 -1.76 -13.34 16.06
C GLN A 203 -1.75 -12.06 15.22
N GLU A 204 -2.38 -11.04 15.79
CA GLU A 204 -2.28 -9.66 15.33
C GLU A 204 -0.83 -9.22 15.34
N GLU A 205 -0.24 -9.01 14.17
CA GLU A 205 0.57 -7.82 13.95
C GLU A 205 0.63 -7.59 12.44
N THR A 206 -0.42 -6.97 11.92
CA THR A 206 -0.36 -6.33 10.60
C THR A 206 0.84 -5.40 10.59
N ILE A 207 1.78 -5.62 9.68
CA ILE A 207 3.01 -4.83 9.63
C ILE A 207 2.73 -3.59 8.79
N SER A 208 2.78 -2.41 9.39
CA SER A 208 2.53 -1.15 8.69
C SER A 208 3.73 -0.20 8.75
N ARG A 209 3.85 0.65 7.72
CA ARG A 209 4.86 1.71 7.66
C ARG A 209 4.44 2.85 6.74
N VAL A 210 4.73 4.09 7.14
CA VAL A 210 4.62 5.26 6.27
C VAL A 210 5.93 5.46 5.49
N PHE A 211 5.81 5.63 4.18
CA PHE A 211 6.90 5.94 3.27
C PHE A 211 6.74 7.36 2.74
N THR A 212 7.61 8.26 3.20
CA THR A 212 7.66 9.66 2.74
C THR A 212 8.31 9.76 1.37
N LEU A 213 7.74 10.62 0.51
CA LEU A 213 8.24 10.86 -0.83
C LEU A 213 9.05 12.15 -0.89
N ASN A 214 10.27 12.07 -1.44
CA ASN A 214 11.27 13.14 -1.45
C ASN A 214 11.79 13.46 -2.86
N LYS A 215 10.93 13.29 -3.89
CA LYS A 215 11.22 13.63 -5.29
C LYS A 215 12.53 13.01 -5.81
N GLY A 216 12.77 11.74 -5.50
CA GLY A 216 13.94 11.00 -5.95
C GLY A 216 14.33 9.89 -4.99
N ASN A 217 14.58 8.70 -5.53
CA ASN A 217 14.93 7.50 -4.74
C ASN A 217 13.82 7.02 -3.78
N ASP A 218 12.56 7.37 -4.08
CA ASP A 218 11.39 6.98 -3.31
C ASP A 218 11.17 5.47 -3.29
N ILE A 219 10.63 4.95 -2.19
CA ILE A 219 10.24 3.53 -2.09
C ILE A 219 8.99 3.31 -2.94
N THR A 220 9.07 2.40 -3.90
CA THR A 220 7.93 2.00 -4.73
C THR A 220 6.99 1.05 -3.99
N ALA A 221 5.76 0.89 -4.47
CA ALA A 221 4.75 0.01 -3.89
C ALA A 221 5.26 -1.45 -3.70
N LYS A 222 6.03 -1.97 -4.66
CA LYS A 222 6.63 -3.31 -4.58
C LYS A 222 7.84 -3.37 -3.64
N GLU A 223 8.66 -2.33 -3.58
CA GLU A 223 9.77 -2.24 -2.62
C GLU A 223 9.23 -2.19 -1.18
N ALA A 224 8.11 -1.50 -0.94
CA ALA A 224 7.42 -1.49 0.35
C ALA A 224 6.98 -2.90 0.77
N TYR A 225 6.38 -3.68 -0.15
CA TYR A 225 6.09 -5.10 0.11
C TYR A 225 7.33 -5.88 0.53
N ASN A 226 8.43 -5.71 -0.22
CA ASN A 226 9.68 -6.42 0.06
C ASN A 226 10.25 -6.07 1.44
N LEU A 227 10.25 -4.77 1.80
CA LEU A 227 10.66 -4.29 3.12
C LEU A 227 9.78 -4.83 4.26
N LEU A 228 8.45 -4.75 4.11
CA LEU A 228 7.49 -5.26 5.11
C LEU A 228 7.54 -6.78 5.24
N SER A 229 7.96 -7.48 4.18
CA SER A 229 8.28 -8.91 4.21
C SER A 229 9.63 -9.24 4.89
N GLY A 230 10.39 -8.23 5.34
CA GLY A 230 11.71 -8.38 5.95
C GLY A 230 12.87 -8.56 4.99
N ARG A 231 12.68 -8.30 3.70
CA ARG A 231 13.75 -8.35 2.68
C ARG A 231 14.46 -7.00 2.57
N SER A 232 15.65 -7.04 1.98
CA SER A 232 16.46 -5.84 1.77
C SER A 232 16.33 -5.31 0.36
N ILE A 233 16.33 -3.99 0.19
CA ILE A 233 16.33 -3.31 -1.10
C ILE A 233 17.59 -2.45 -1.24
N GLN A 234 18.00 -2.15 -2.47
CA GLN A 234 19.10 -1.24 -2.77
C GLN A 234 18.53 0.09 -3.26
N LYS A 235 19.00 1.20 -2.70
CA LYS A 235 18.58 2.55 -3.04
C LYS A 235 19.81 3.45 -3.20
N ARG A 236 19.69 4.52 -4.00
CA ARG A 236 20.75 5.50 -4.22
C ARG A 236 20.59 6.66 -3.24
N ALA A 237 21.21 6.56 -2.07
CA ALA A 237 21.11 7.53 -1.00
C ALA A 237 22.16 8.65 -1.12
N GLU A 238 21.82 9.84 -0.63
CA GLU A 238 22.80 10.89 -0.38
C GLU A 238 23.52 10.62 0.94
N VAL A 239 24.84 10.57 0.89
CA VAL A 239 25.72 10.30 2.03
C VAL A 239 26.66 11.49 2.19
N SER A 240 26.75 11.99 3.42
CA SER A 240 27.72 13.03 3.77
C SER A 240 29.15 12.50 3.66
N ASP A 241 29.96 13.17 2.87
CA ASP A 241 31.40 12.99 2.80
C ASP A 241 32.05 13.93 3.82
N LYS A 242 32.45 13.36 4.95
CA LYS A 242 33.10 14.12 6.02
C LYS A 242 34.56 14.48 5.70
N ILE A 243 35.13 13.94 4.62
CA ILE A 243 36.53 14.17 4.22
C ILE A 243 36.59 15.38 3.27
N ASN A 244 35.65 15.47 2.33
CA ASN A 244 35.58 16.56 1.38
C ASN A 244 34.60 17.63 1.87
N LEU A 245 35.11 18.84 2.16
CA LEU A 245 34.30 19.98 2.59
C LEU A 245 33.95 20.88 1.39
N SER A 246 32.75 21.47 1.44
CA SER A 246 32.32 22.53 0.53
C SER A 246 33.17 23.79 0.76
N PRO A 247 33.10 24.79 -0.14
CA PRO A 247 33.73 26.10 0.08
C PRO A 247 33.26 26.80 1.37
N THR A 248 32.11 26.41 1.92
CA THR A 248 31.54 26.93 3.18
C THR A 248 31.96 26.12 4.41
N GLY A 249 32.82 25.10 4.24
CA GLY A 249 33.30 24.24 5.33
C GLY A 249 32.34 23.12 5.75
N GLU A 250 31.24 22.92 5.01
CA GLU A 250 30.27 21.85 5.30
C GLU A 250 30.65 20.54 4.61
N PRO A 251 30.40 19.35 5.20
CA PRO A 251 30.59 18.07 4.52
C PRO A 251 29.87 18.04 3.16
N THR A 252 30.59 17.72 2.10
CA THR A 252 29.97 17.55 0.78
C THR A 252 29.03 16.35 0.78
N LYS A 253 28.09 16.31 -0.16
CA LYS A 253 27.17 15.18 -0.33
C LYS A 253 27.51 14.43 -1.60
N ARG A 254 27.53 13.10 -1.53
CA ARG A 254 27.65 12.22 -2.69
C ARG A 254 26.51 11.22 -2.72
N LYS A 255 26.16 10.74 -3.91
CA LYS A 255 25.16 9.69 -4.09
C LYS A 255 25.84 8.33 -4.13
N GLU A 256 25.44 7.43 -3.25
CA GLU A 256 25.98 6.07 -3.14
C GLU A 256 24.84 5.05 -3.14
N GLU A 257 25.08 3.87 -3.67
CA GLU A 257 24.16 2.74 -3.52
C GLU A 257 24.29 2.16 -2.10
N VAL A 258 23.17 2.09 -1.40
CA VAL A 258 23.07 1.52 -0.06
C VAL A 258 21.99 0.48 -0.02
N TRP A 259 22.19 -0.56 0.79
CA TRP A 259 21.14 -1.52 1.08
C TRP A 259 20.34 -1.09 2.31
N MET A 260 19.04 -1.33 2.31
CA MET A 260 18.13 -0.94 3.37
C MET A 260 17.21 -2.11 3.72
N LYS A 261 16.93 -2.29 5.01
CA LYS A 261 16.00 -3.30 5.56
C LYS A 261 15.25 -2.68 6.74
N LEU A 262 14.04 -3.15 7.05
CA LEU A 262 13.37 -2.81 8.30
C LEU A 262 13.95 -3.59 9.47
N ASP A 263 14.14 -2.89 10.58
CA ASP A 263 14.54 -3.47 11.86
C ASP A 263 13.31 -3.77 12.70
N PHE A 264 12.83 -5.02 12.66
CA PHE A 264 11.64 -5.41 13.41
C PHE A 264 11.86 -5.47 14.93
N GLU A 265 13.11 -5.34 15.38
CA GLU A 265 13.46 -5.27 16.80
C GLU A 265 13.47 -3.83 17.34
N LYS A 266 13.44 -2.82 16.47
CA LYS A 266 13.55 -1.41 16.86
C LYS A 266 12.51 -0.54 16.19
N LYS A 267 11.76 0.19 17.00
CA LYS A 267 10.85 1.24 16.54
C LYS A 267 11.54 2.61 16.60
N ASN A 268 11.18 3.51 15.70
CA ASN A 268 11.58 4.91 15.73
C ASN A 268 10.70 5.69 16.72
N ASP A 269 10.97 7.00 16.87
CA ASP A 269 10.21 7.88 17.77
C ASP A 269 8.71 8.01 17.42
N HIS A 270 8.32 7.57 16.22
CA HIS A 270 6.93 7.55 15.75
C HIS A 270 6.28 6.16 15.94
N GLY A 271 6.96 5.22 16.60
CA GLY A 271 6.44 3.87 16.85
C GLY A 271 6.50 2.91 15.66
N GLU A 272 7.19 3.28 14.57
CA GLU A 272 7.31 2.47 13.36
C GLU A 272 8.67 1.74 13.29
N PHE A 273 8.75 0.59 12.62
CA PHE A 273 10.02 -0.13 12.44
C PHE A 273 11.10 0.73 11.75
N ALA A 274 12.25 0.87 12.39
CA ALA A 274 13.37 1.69 11.91
C ALA A 274 14.05 1.06 10.69
N PHE A 275 14.82 1.85 9.92
CA PHE A 275 15.66 1.30 8.85
C PHE A 275 17.04 0.92 9.38
N LYS A 276 17.50 -0.29 9.04
CA LYS A 276 18.90 -0.67 9.00
C LYS A 276 19.46 -0.37 7.61
N THR A 277 20.54 0.41 7.54
CA THR A 277 21.21 0.79 6.29
C THR A 277 22.61 0.18 6.25
N PHE A 278 22.95 -0.49 5.15
CA PHE A 278 24.25 -1.10 4.91
C PHE A 278 24.93 -0.37 3.75
N TYR A 279 25.90 0.47 4.09
CA TYR A 279 26.72 1.24 3.16
C TYR A 279 27.77 0.36 2.45
N LYS A 280 28.40 0.84 1.37
CA LYS A 280 29.41 0.07 0.65
C LYS A 280 30.54 -0.44 1.55
N GLY A 281 30.98 0.37 2.51
CA GLY A 281 32.01 0.00 3.50
C GLY A 281 31.62 -1.17 4.42
N TYR A 282 30.33 -1.52 4.52
CA TYR A 282 29.87 -2.70 5.25
C TYR A 282 30.36 -4.00 4.59
N GLY A 283 30.59 -3.99 3.27
CA GLY A 283 31.22 -5.10 2.54
C GLY A 283 30.26 -6.19 2.06
N PHE A 284 28.96 -5.90 1.93
CA PHE A 284 28.08 -6.78 1.16
C PHE A 284 28.24 -6.50 -0.33
N ASP A 285 28.51 -7.54 -1.11
CA ASP A 285 28.58 -7.49 -2.57
C ASP A 285 27.66 -8.58 -3.14
N LEU A 286 26.62 -8.15 -3.86
CA LEU A 286 25.60 -9.05 -4.39
C LEU A 286 26.16 -10.00 -5.44
N LYS A 287 27.06 -9.52 -6.31
CA LYS A 287 27.62 -10.34 -7.40
C LYS A 287 28.51 -11.44 -6.81
N ASN A 288 29.39 -11.09 -5.88
CA ASN A 288 30.22 -12.05 -5.16
C ASN A 288 29.39 -13.02 -4.33
N ALA A 289 28.21 -12.61 -3.84
CA ALA A 289 27.30 -13.51 -3.12
C ALA A 289 26.61 -14.50 -4.06
N LEU A 290 26.25 -14.08 -5.28
CA LEU A 290 25.67 -14.95 -6.32
C LEU A 290 26.67 -16.00 -6.81
N GLU A 291 27.92 -15.61 -7.08
CA GLU A 291 28.98 -16.51 -7.59
C GLU A 291 29.33 -17.67 -6.64
N LYS A 292 28.94 -17.58 -5.36
CA LYS A 292 29.12 -18.63 -4.36
C LYS A 292 28.06 -19.73 -4.43
N LEU A 293 27.02 -19.55 -5.23
CA LEU A 293 25.90 -20.49 -5.37
C LEU A 293 25.92 -21.12 -6.78
N PRO A 294 25.59 -22.41 -6.92
CA PRO A 294 25.57 -23.09 -8.22
C PRO A 294 24.27 -22.78 -8.98
N ILE A 295 24.06 -21.50 -9.31
CA ILE A 295 22.86 -20.99 -9.98
C ILE A 295 23.05 -21.00 -11.51
N LYS A 296 22.17 -21.69 -12.24
CA LYS A 296 22.29 -21.80 -13.71
C LYS A 296 22.10 -20.48 -14.44
N GLU A 297 21.24 -19.60 -13.94
CA GLU A 297 20.95 -18.29 -14.55
C GLU A 297 22.17 -17.37 -14.61
N LEU A 298 23.25 -17.64 -13.86
CA LEU A 298 24.47 -16.85 -13.90
C LEU A 298 25.26 -17.02 -15.21
N ASN A 299 25.06 -18.13 -15.91
CA ASN A 299 25.75 -18.44 -17.17
C ASN A 299 25.16 -17.69 -18.38
N ASP A 300 24.03 -17.02 -18.19
CA ASP A 300 23.33 -16.25 -19.22
C ASP A 300 23.35 -14.76 -18.81
N PRO A 301 24.03 -13.88 -19.57
CA PRO A 301 24.17 -12.47 -19.22
C PRO A 301 22.83 -11.73 -19.05
N GLU A 302 21.82 -12.06 -19.86
CA GLU A 302 20.52 -11.40 -19.77
C GLU A 302 19.77 -11.85 -18.51
N LYS A 303 19.79 -13.16 -18.22
CA LYS A 303 19.18 -13.70 -16.99
C LYS A 303 19.90 -13.18 -15.74
N LEU A 304 21.23 -13.09 -15.77
CA LEU A 304 22.01 -12.48 -14.69
C LEU A 304 21.61 -11.02 -14.43
N LEU A 305 21.51 -10.20 -15.48
CA LEU A 305 21.09 -8.80 -15.34
C LEU A 305 19.68 -8.68 -14.76
N ARG A 306 18.74 -9.51 -15.22
CA ARG A 306 17.37 -9.57 -14.67
C ARG A 306 17.36 -10.02 -13.22
N LEU A 307 18.16 -11.03 -12.87
CA LEU A 307 18.31 -11.55 -11.50
C LEU A 307 18.84 -10.46 -10.55
N VAL A 308 19.94 -9.82 -10.91
CA VAL A 308 20.55 -8.72 -10.14
C VAL A 308 19.56 -7.57 -9.96
N SER A 309 18.89 -7.13 -11.03
CA SER A 309 17.86 -6.07 -10.95
C SER A 309 16.70 -6.44 -10.03
N SER A 310 16.27 -7.71 -10.05
CA SER A 310 15.20 -8.22 -9.19
C SER A 310 15.61 -8.22 -7.72
N LEU A 311 16.82 -8.69 -7.42
CA LEU A 311 17.39 -8.76 -6.06
C LEU A 311 17.71 -7.37 -5.49
N ASN A 312 18.19 -6.43 -6.32
CA ASN A 312 18.38 -5.03 -5.92
C ASN A 312 17.06 -4.39 -5.51
N ARG A 313 15.93 -4.79 -6.10
CA ARG A 313 14.59 -4.33 -5.68
C ARG A 313 14.04 -5.10 -4.48
N GLY A 314 14.80 -6.04 -3.92
CA GLY A 314 14.43 -6.89 -2.78
C GLY A 314 13.42 -7.98 -3.08
N ASN A 315 13.23 -8.33 -4.37
CA ASN A 315 12.32 -9.41 -4.72
C ASN A 315 12.88 -10.76 -4.23
N LEU A 316 11.97 -11.68 -3.92
CA LEU A 316 12.28 -13.09 -3.73
C LEU A 316 12.25 -13.73 -5.13
N GLN A 317 13.42 -14.14 -5.62
CA GLN A 317 13.58 -14.55 -7.01
C GLN A 317 13.76 -16.07 -7.11
N SER A 318 12.95 -16.71 -7.97
CA SER A 318 13.15 -18.13 -8.31
C SER A 318 14.41 -18.27 -9.15
N VAL A 319 15.21 -19.29 -8.84
CA VAL A 319 16.44 -19.68 -9.53
C VAL A 319 16.53 -21.20 -9.64
N THR A 320 17.41 -21.67 -10.52
CA THR A 320 17.70 -23.10 -10.70
C THR A 320 19.06 -23.41 -10.12
N ILE A 321 19.11 -24.26 -9.10
CA ILE A 321 20.34 -24.70 -8.44
C ILE A 321 20.76 -26.05 -9.02
N ASP A 322 22.01 -26.15 -9.45
CA ASP A 322 22.63 -27.42 -9.84
C ASP A 322 23.32 -28.05 -8.62
N LYS A 323 22.81 -29.19 -8.17
CA LYS A 323 23.39 -29.96 -7.07
C LYS A 323 23.75 -31.34 -7.57
N ASN A 324 25.05 -31.57 -7.80
CA ASN A 324 25.60 -32.85 -8.25
C ASN A 324 24.94 -33.38 -9.55
N GLY A 325 24.59 -32.50 -10.49
CA GLY A 325 23.94 -32.87 -11.75
C GLY A 325 22.42 -33.00 -11.67
N SER A 326 21.82 -32.77 -10.50
CA SER A 326 20.37 -32.64 -10.33
C SER A 326 19.96 -31.16 -10.28
N GLU A 327 18.93 -30.80 -11.04
CA GLU A 327 18.37 -29.45 -11.05
C GLU A 327 17.22 -29.33 -10.05
N GLU A 328 17.34 -28.38 -9.13
CA GLU A 328 16.29 -28.08 -8.16
C GLU A 328 15.90 -26.60 -8.24
N LYS A 329 14.60 -26.31 -8.13
CA LYS A 329 14.11 -24.94 -7.99
C LYS A 329 14.32 -24.44 -6.56
N ALA A 330 14.87 -23.25 -6.44
CA ALA A 330 15.02 -22.54 -5.17
C ALA A 330 14.60 -21.08 -5.31
N PHE A 331 14.46 -20.41 -4.17
CA PHE A 331 14.20 -18.97 -4.10
C PHE A 331 15.32 -18.26 -3.36
N ILE A 332 15.75 -17.10 -3.86
CA ILE A 332 16.81 -16.30 -3.23
C ILE A 332 16.39 -14.85 -3.01
N ALA A 333 16.94 -14.24 -1.96
CA ALA A 333 16.80 -12.82 -1.65
C ALA A 333 18.12 -12.24 -1.12
N ALA A 334 18.36 -10.96 -1.39
CA ALA A 334 19.53 -10.26 -0.88
C ALA A 334 19.51 -10.17 0.66
N ASN A 335 20.61 -10.55 1.30
CA ASN A 335 20.76 -10.52 2.76
C ASN A 335 22.05 -9.79 3.18
N PRO A 336 22.09 -8.46 2.97
CA PRO A 336 23.23 -7.61 3.32
C PRO A 336 23.64 -7.75 4.79
N GLU A 337 22.69 -7.91 5.72
CA GLU A 337 22.95 -8.03 7.16
C GLU A 337 23.91 -9.18 7.49
N TYR A 338 23.84 -10.28 6.74
CA TYR A 338 24.75 -11.44 6.89
C TYR A 338 25.76 -11.55 5.73
N LYS A 339 25.86 -10.51 4.91
CA LYS A 339 26.73 -10.40 3.74
C LYS A 339 26.60 -11.60 2.78
N ASN A 340 25.38 -12.11 2.60
CA ASN A 340 25.09 -13.29 1.79
C ASN A 340 23.71 -13.18 1.09
N LEU A 341 23.25 -14.31 0.56
CA LEU A 341 21.89 -14.49 0.07
C LEU A 341 21.13 -15.40 1.03
N SER A 342 19.88 -15.06 1.33
CA SER A 342 18.95 -16.04 1.91
C SER A 342 18.51 -16.97 0.80
N VAL A 343 18.58 -18.28 1.03
CA VAL A 343 18.20 -19.32 0.06
C VAL A 343 17.11 -20.19 0.66
N TYR A 344 16.03 -20.40 -0.09
CA TYR A 344 14.86 -21.15 0.34
C TYR A 344 14.50 -22.25 -0.66
N ASP A 345 13.94 -23.35 -0.17
CA ASP A 345 13.40 -24.41 -1.01
C ASP A 345 12.03 -24.02 -1.62
N LYS A 346 11.44 -24.96 -2.36
CA LYS A 346 10.10 -24.79 -2.95
C LYS A 346 9.01 -24.49 -1.93
N ASP A 347 9.22 -24.88 -0.67
CA ASP A 347 8.30 -24.72 0.44
C ASP A 347 8.67 -23.48 1.29
N LEU A 348 9.53 -22.59 0.78
CA LEU A 348 10.03 -21.40 1.46
C LEU A 348 10.74 -21.69 2.79
N LYS A 349 11.24 -22.92 2.99
CA LYS A 349 12.08 -23.25 4.14
C LYS A 349 13.52 -22.86 3.84
N PRO A 350 14.24 -22.26 4.79
CA PRO A 350 15.63 -21.88 4.59
C PRO A 350 16.49 -23.13 4.34
N ILE A 351 17.26 -23.13 3.24
CA ILE A 351 18.23 -24.18 2.90
C ILE A 351 19.61 -23.83 3.48
N PHE A 352 20.00 -22.55 3.38
CA PHE A 352 21.27 -22.02 3.88
C PHE A 352 20.98 -20.84 4.80
N ASP A 353 21.03 -21.08 6.12
CA ASP A 353 21.05 -20.00 7.10
C ASP A 353 22.27 -20.16 8.00
N ARG A 354 23.28 -19.30 7.81
CA ARG A 354 24.50 -19.27 8.64
C ARG A 354 24.19 -19.02 10.12
N GLN A 355 23.01 -18.49 10.46
CA GLN A 355 22.57 -18.44 11.86
C GLN A 355 22.48 -19.83 12.48
N GLN A 356 22.09 -20.87 11.72
CA GLN A 356 22.06 -22.24 12.23
C GLN A 356 23.46 -22.79 12.47
N GLU A 357 24.42 -22.51 11.59
CA GLU A 357 25.83 -22.92 11.78
C GLU A 357 26.47 -22.27 13.01
N ASN A 358 26.21 -20.98 13.26
CA ASN A 358 26.74 -20.31 14.46
C ASN A 358 26.04 -20.79 15.75
N ARG A 359 24.73 -21.09 15.72
CA ARG A 359 24.01 -21.62 16.88
C ARG A 359 24.40 -23.07 17.22
N SER A 360 24.71 -23.90 16.23
CA SER A 360 25.20 -25.27 16.46
C SER A 360 26.66 -25.30 16.91
N GLN A 361 27.51 -24.35 16.50
CA GLN A 361 28.86 -24.20 17.05
C GLN A 361 28.89 -23.70 18.50
N THR A 362 27.89 -22.92 18.94
CA THR A 362 27.83 -22.39 20.31
C THR A 362 27.24 -23.39 21.31
N ARG A 363 26.49 -24.40 20.86
CA ARG A 363 25.96 -25.49 21.71
C ARG A 363 26.88 -26.72 21.82
N GLY A 364 27.98 -26.72 21.07
CA GLY A 364 28.98 -27.80 21.07
C GLY A 364 30.29 -27.45 21.77
N ARG A 365 30.29 -26.45 22.67
CA ARG A 365 31.44 -26.06 23.49
C ARG A 365 31.13 -26.16 24.96
#